data_AF-A0A0C9V7G7-F1
#
_entry.id   AF-A0A0C9V7G7-F1
#
_cell.length_a   1.000
_cell.length_b   1.000
_cell.length_c   1.000
_cell.angle_alpha   90.00
_cell.angle_beta   90.00
_cell.angle_gamma   90.00
#
_symmetry.space_group_name_H-M   'P 1'
#
loop_
_entity.id
_entity.type
_entity.pdbx_description
1 polymer ?
#
loop_
_entity_poly.entity_id
_entity_poly.type
_entity_poly.pdbx_seq_one_letter_code
_entity_poly.pdbx_strand_id
1 'polypeptide(L)'
;MYRQDNAKCLLSGRIFQSWPKPEVVISDTCLDIINGIRSIDPAITILGSIPDNNSHSLRACGPEDLGGVGDIAAKALLDAGQTGKPVKEIENHLLNFKDGTLIQVPGLPPIYDYELSPQQRLLGAEELEILFLKIGYRFMREADGVVTAGTSAFEAEALAALKKWQLSLGKELYIVGPLLSINDMPKEYQRTTSDKVSEIHEFFERNLREHGEHSLIYISFGSFLWPDVNHICGLIDVLIEERVPFVTGWFLSHYGHSSVTESLAEGVPLIAWPIMFDQPFNAALISIALNVGYQLTEARTGDVGLKALKRGVQPTGTVDAIQLEIREILRNSRGADGKSKRKNAEAIKDKMKAAWKEDGEASTGLKRLLEKGFPSR
;
A
#
# COMPACT_ATOMS: atom_id res chain seq x y z
N MET A 1 -25.30 -13.86 3.62
CA MET A 1 -26.62 -13.87 4.28
C MET A 1 -26.41 -14.22 5.74
N TYR A 2 -26.41 -13.23 6.62
CA TYR A 2 -26.51 -13.46 8.05
C TYR A 2 -27.85 -14.13 8.34
N ARG A 3 -27.83 -15.34 8.91
CA ARG A 3 -29.03 -16.07 9.35
C ARG A 3 -28.92 -16.23 10.86
N GLN A 4 -29.97 -15.86 11.58
CA GLN A 4 -30.08 -16.09 13.02
C GLN A 4 -30.37 -17.56 13.37
N ASP A 5 -30.16 -18.46 12.42
CA ASP A 5 -30.35 -19.88 12.61
C ASP A 5 -29.09 -20.48 13.23
N ASN A 6 -29.27 -21.43 14.15
CA ASN A 6 -28.16 -22.23 14.64
C ASN A 6 -27.58 -23.08 13.48
N ALA A 7 -26.25 -23.09 13.36
CA ALA A 7 -25.58 -23.91 12.36
C ALA A 7 -25.26 -25.29 12.93
N LYS A 8 -25.78 -26.36 12.33
CA LYS A 8 -25.41 -27.73 12.72
C LYS A 8 -24.28 -28.24 11.81
N CYS A 9 -23.14 -28.61 12.39
CA CYS A 9 -22.11 -29.35 11.68
C CYS A 9 -22.64 -30.73 11.32
N LEU A 10 -22.69 -31.03 10.01
CA LEU A 10 -23.18 -32.33 9.52
C LEU A 10 -22.26 -33.49 9.88
N LEU A 11 -20.96 -33.22 10.07
CA LEU A 11 -19.95 -34.25 10.41
C LEU A 11 -19.92 -34.58 11.91
N SER A 12 -19.91 -33.55 12.78
CA SER A 12 -19.78 -33.75 14.23
C SER A 12 -21.11 -33.70 14.98
N GLY A 13 -22.20 -33.31 14.32
CA GLY A 13 -23.50 -33.07 14.94
C GLY A 13 -23.55 -31.83 15.84
N ARG A 14 -22.42 -31.13 16.05
CA ARG A 14 -22.31 -29.96 16.93
C ARG A 14 -23.16 -28.81 16.40
N ILE A 15 -23.94 -28.21 17.28
CA ILE A 15 -24.74 -27.03 17.00
C ILE A 15 -23.94 -25.80 17.44
N PHE A 16 -23.68 -24.90 16.50
CA PHE A 16 -23.12 -23.58 16.74
C PHE A 16 -24.28 -22.61 16.87
N GLN A 17 -24.34 -21.89 17.99
CA GLN A 17 -25.35 -20.88 18.18
C GLN A 17 -25.19 -19.77 17.15
N SER A 18 -26.32 -19.19 16.74
CA SER A 18 -26.34 -18.01 15.88
C SER A 18 -25.53 -16.89 16.52
N TRP A 19 -24.71 -16.22 15.72
CA TRP A 19 -23.99 -15.03 16.19
C TRP A 19 -24.99 -13.90 16.43
N PRO A 20 -24.75 -12.97 17.38
CA PRO A 20 -25.56 -11.77 17.49
C PRO A 20 -25.48 -10.94 16.21
N LYS A 21 -26.51 -10.13 15.97
CA LYS A 21 -26.58 -9.28 14.79
C LYS A 21 -25.47 -8.24 14.88
N PRO A 22 -24.64 -8.06 13.85
CA PRO A 22 -23.62 -7.03 13.90
C PRO A 22 -24.28 -5.66 13.91
N GLU A 23 -23.88 -4.80 14.83
CA GLU A 23 -24.23 -3.38 14.81
C GLU A 23 -23.33 -2.60 13.85
N VAL A 24 -22.22 -3.23 13.42
CA VAL A 24 -21.15 -2.62 12.64
C VAL A 24 -20.55 -3.63 11.70
N VAL A 25 -20.25 -3.19 10.49
CA VAL A 25 -19.40 -3.92 9.56
C VAL A 25 -18.24 -3.02 9.17
N ILE A 26 -17.02 -3.48 9.46
CA ILE A 26 -15.81 -2.89 8.92
C ILE A 26 -15.40 -3.75 7.73
N SER A 27 -15.22 -3.14 6.57
CA SER A 27 -14.85 -3.87 5.35
C SER A 27 -13.82 -3.09 4.55
N ASP A 28 -12.96 -3.83 3.85
CA ASP A 28 -12.12 -3.27 2.81
C ASP A 28 -12.96 -2.46 1.81
N THR A 29 -12.49 -1.24 1.49
CA THR A 29 -13.15 -0.31 0.58
C THR A 29 -13.21 -0.81 -0.87
N CYS A 30 -12.48 -1.86 -1.21
CA CYS A 30 -12.48 -2.50 -2.53
C CYS A 30 -13.61 -3.53 -2.69
N LEU A 31 -14.43 -3.77 -1.67
CA LEU A 31 -15.53 -4.73 -1.70
C LEU A 31 -16.89 -4.05 -1.94
N ASP A 32 -17.60 -4.45 -2.99
CA ASP A 32 -18.94 -3.94 -3.32
C ASP A 32 -20.02 -4.60 -2.43
N ILE A 33 -20.09 -4.19 -1.16
CA ILE A 33 -20.96 -4.82 -0.17
C ILE A 33 -21.98 -3.89 0.48
N ILE A 34 -21.85 -2.56 0.30
CA ILE A 34 -22.69 -1.57 0.99
C ILE A 34 -24.17 -1.84 0.72
N ASN A 35 -24.55 -1.91 -0.56
CA ASN A 35 -25.93 -2.16 -0.96
C ASN A 35 -26.45 -3.51 -0.44
N GLY A 36 -25.59 -4.54 -0.46
CA GLY A 36 -25.91 -5.86 0.09
C GLY A 36 -26.24 -5.81 1.57
N ILE A 37 -25.42 -5.13 2.38
CA ILE A 37 -25.63 -4.97 3.83
C ILE A 37 -26.89 -4.13 4.08
N ARG A 38 -27.03 -2.99 3.41
CA ARG A 38 -28.18 -2.08 3.56
C ARG A 38 -29.51 -2.75 3.23
N SER A 39 -29.53 -3.67 2.25
CA SER A 39 -30.73 -4.43 1.90
C SER A 39 -31.17 -5.43 2.98
N ILE A 40 -30.22 -5.90 3.81
CA ILE A 40 -30.48 -6.83 4.92
C ILE A 40 -30.89 -6.03 6.15
N ASP A 41 -30.13 -4.99 6.48
CA ASP A 41 -30.48 -4.06 7.54
C ASP A 41 -29.87 -2.67 7.29
N PRO A 42 -30.70 -1.65 7.05
CA PRO A 42 -30.21 -0.29 6.85
C PRO A 42 -29.61 0.33 8.10
N ALA A 43 -29.88 -0.20 9.31
CA ALA A 43 -29.41 0.38 10.58
C ALA A 43 -27.96 0.02 10.96
N ILE A 44 -27.35 -0.99 10.33
CA ILE A 44 -25.96 -1.40 10.61
C ILE A 44 -25.01 -0.27 10.28
N THR A 45 -24.07 0.09 11.16
CA THR A 45 -23.03 1.06 10.78
C THR A 45 -22.01 0.40 9.83
N ILE A 46 -21.71 0.99 8.69
CA ILE A 46 -20.72 0.48 7.73
C ILE A 46 -19.51 1.41 7.73
N LEU A 47 -18.34 0.87 8.10
CA LEU A 47 -17.06 1.57 8.06
C LEU A 47 -16.17 0.99 6.97
N GLY A 48 -15.60 1.86 6.14
CA GLY A 48 -14.61 1.47 5.13
C GLY A 48 -13.22 1.40 5.74
N SER A 49 -12.52 0.29 5.59
CA SER A 49 -11.10 0.16 5.91
C SER A 49 -10.28 0.42 4.66
N ILE A 50 -9.43 1.44 4.69
CA ILE A 50 -8.50 1.74 3.61
C ILE A 50 -7.31 0.78 3.71
N PRO A 51 -7.02 -0.02 2.66
CA PRO A 51 -5.95 -1.01 2.70
C PRO A 51 -4.57 -0.48 2.28
N ASP A 52 -4.50 0.73 1.73
CA ASP A 52 -3.32 1.31 1.08
C ASP A 52 -2.83 2.62 1.75
N ASN A 53 -1.81 3.24 1.15
CA ASN A 53 -1.30 4.54 1.61
C ASN A 53 -2.27 5.67 1.27
N ASN A 54 -2.29 6.73 2.09
CA ASN A 54 -3.27 7.81 1.98
C ASN A 54 -3.18 8.55 0.63
N SER A 55 -1.98 8.67 0.08
CA SER A 55 -1.75 9.34 -1.20
C SER A 55 -2.41 8.59 -2.36
N HIS A 56 -2.29 7.26 -2.37
CA HIS A 56 -2.97 6.39 -3.33
C HIS A 56 -4.47 6.40 -3.10
N SER A 57 -4.97 6.29 -1.86
CA SER A 57 -6.44 6.32 -1.63
C SER A 57 -7.07 7.63 -2.08
N LEU A 58 -6.40 8.77 -1.87
CA LEU A 58 -6.82 10.06 -2.41
C LEU A 58 -6.84 10.06 -3.93
N ARG A 59 -5.79 9.53 -4.56
CA ARG A 59 -5.74 9.46 -6.02
C ARG A 59 -6.83 8.55 -6.59
N ALA A 60 -7.04 7.39 -5.96
CA ALA A 60 -7.91 6.33 -6.41
C ALA A 60 -9.41 6.64 -6.17
N CYS A 61 -9.74 7.23 -5.03
CA CYS A 61 -11.12 7.39 -4.58
C CYS A 61 -11.52 8.85 -4.34
N GLY A 62 -10.54 9.75 -4.26
CA GLY A 62 -10.77 11.15 -3.92
C GLY A 62 -11.38 11.98 -5.05
N PRO A 63 -11.82 13.20 -4.73
CA PRO A 63 -12.27 14.18 -5.70
C PRO A 63 -11.08 14.80 -6.46
N GLU A 64 -11.35 15.37 -7.63
CA GLU A 64 -10.33 15.89 -8.55
C GLU A 64 -9.53 17.07 -7.98
N ASP A 65 -10.16 17.91 -7.15
CA ASP A 65 -9.52 19.05 -6.49
C ASP A 65 -8.46 18.64 -5.45
N LEU A 66 -8.46 17.37 -5.04
CA LEU A 66 -7.44 16.76 -4.19
C LEU A 66 -6.49 15.83 -4.96
N GLY A 67 -6.52 15.88 -6.30
CA GLY A 67 -5.71 15.02 -7.18
C GLY A 67 -6.34 13.66 -7.47
N GLY A 68 -7.57 13.41 -7.02
CA GLY A 68 -8.29 12.16 -7.26
C GLY A 68 -8.76 11.99 -8.71
N VAL A 69 -9.13 10.76 -9.08
CA VAL A 69 -9.75 10.45 -10.38
C VAL A 69 -11.22 10.86 -10.47
N GLY A 70 -11.88 11.14 -9.34
CA GLY A 70 -13.30 11.50 -9.29
C GLY A 70 -14.25 10.36 -9.66
N ASP A 71 -15.50 10.70 -9.99
CA ASP A 71 -16.53 9.72 -10.36
C ASP A 71 -16.38 9.25 -11.80
N ILE A 72 -15.55 8.24 -12.00
CA ILE A 72 -15.28 7.67 -13.33
C ILE A 72 -16.54 7.10 -13.97
N ALA A 73 -17.42 6.48 -13.17
CA ALA A 73 -18.65 5.90 -13.68
C ALA A 73 -19.58 6.99 -14.23
N ALA A 74 -19.78 8.07 -13.49
CA ALA A 74 -20.59 9.20 -13.94
C ALA A 74 -20.00 9.89 -15.17
N LYS A 75 -18.67 10.11 -15.20
CA LYS A 75 -17.96 10.69 -16.35
C LYS A 75 -18.12 9.83 -17.60
N ALA A 76 -17.88 8.54 -17.48
CA ALA A 76 -17.97 7.63 -18.62
C ALA A 76 -19.39 7.52 -19.18
N LEU A 77 -20.42 7.56 -18.32
CA LEU A 77 -21.82 7.60 -18.76
C LEU A 77 -22.17 8.91 -19.49
N LEU A 78 -21.70 10.04 -18.99
CA LEU A 78 -21.91 11.35 -19.61
C LEU A 78 -21.28 11.41 -21.01
N ASP A 79 -20.00 11.03 -21.11
CA ASP A 79 -19.25 11.03 -22.37
C ASP A 79 -19.82 10.01 -23.37
N ALA A 80 -20.31 8.86 -22.90
CA ALA A 80 -20.96 7.87 -23.75
C ALA A 80 -22.25 8.43 -24.36
N GLY A 81 -23.04 9.16 -23.56
CA GLY A 81 -24.25 9.84 -24.04
C GLY A 81 -23.95 10.93 -25.08
N GLN A 82 -22.81 11.61 -24.98
CA GLN A 82 -22.41 12.67 -25.92
C GLN A 82 -21.78 12.13 -27.21
N THR A 83 -20.95 11.09 -27.11
CA THR A 83 -20.14 10.58 -28.23
C THR A 83 -20.75 9.37 -28.92
N GLY A 84 -21.71 8.68 -28.28
CA GLY A 84 -22.24 7.39 -28.74
C GLY A 84 -21.27 6.22 -28.58
N LYS A 85 -20.09 6.43 -27.98
CA LYS A 85 -19.10 5.37 -27.73
C LYS A 85 -19.53 4.45 -26.59
N PRO A 86 -19.11 3.18 -26.58
CA PRO A 86 -19.33 2.29 -25.45
C PRO A 86 -18.69 2.82 -24.16
N VAL A 87 -19.42 2.76 -23.04
CA VAL A 87 -18.93 3.19 -21.70
C VAL A 87 -17.58 2.57 -21.37
N LYS A 88 -17.39 1.27 -21.65
CA LYS A 88 -16.14 0.55 -21.40
C LYS A 88 -14.94 1.15 -22.17
N GLU A 89 -15.16 1.63 -23.40
CA GLU A 89 -14.10 2.30 -24.18
C GLU A 89 -13.68 3.61 -23.51
N ILE A 90 -14.65 4.38 -23.01
CA ILE A 90 -14.38 5.65 -22.32
C ILE A 90 -13.72 5.42 -20.97
N GLU A 91 -14.18 4.44 -20.18
CA GLU A 91 -13.54 4.08 -18.90
C GLU A 91 -12.07 3.71 -19.10
N ASN A 92 -11.76 2.91 -20.12
CA ASN A 92 -10.39 2.57 -20.47
C ASN A 92 -9.59 3.81 -20.84
N HIS A 93 -10.17 4.76 -21.60
CA HIS A 93 -9.49 5.99 -21.98
C HIS A 93 -9.22 6.92 -20.79
N LEU A 94 -10.21 7.13 -19.90
CA LEU A 94 -10.09 7.99 -18.71
C LEU A 94 -9.01 7.49 -17.72
N LEU A 95 -8.68 6.20 -17.76
CA LEU A 95 -7.69 5.55 -16.89
C LEU A 95 -6.45 5.05 -17.64
N ASN A 96 -6.32 5.48 -18.89
CA ASN A 96 -5.12 5.28 -19.68
C ASN A 96 -4.10 6.37 -19.32
N PHE A 97 -3.49 6.25 -18.13
CA PHE A 97 -2.46 7.16 -17.59
C PHE A 97 -1.21 7.22 -18.48
N LYS A 98 -1.32 7.83 -19.67
CA LYS A 98 -0.30 7.83 -20.71
C LYS A 98 -0.14 9.21 -21.34
N ASP A 99 -0.90 10.21 -20.90
CA ASP A 99 -1.02 11.49 -21.60
C ASP A 99 0.08 12.48 -21.19
N GLY A 100 0.83 12.20 -20.12
CA GLY A 100 1.83 13.11 -19.58
C GLY A 100 1.20 14.24 -18.77
N THR A 101 -0.01 14.01 -18.26
CA THR A 101 -0.69 14.96 -17.39
C THR A 101 0.07 15.03 -16.07
N LEU A 102 0.38 16.25 -15.62
CA LEU A 102 1.00 16.46 -14.32
C LEU A 102 -0.03 16.23 -13.22
N ILE A 103 0.20 15.23 -12.37
CA ILE A 103 -0.64 14.94 -11.22
C ILE A 103 -0.04 15.54 -9.95
N GLN A 104 -0.90 16.11 -9.12
CA GLN A 104 -0.56 16.65 -7.82
C GLN A 104 -1.43 15.97 -6.78
N VAL A 105 -0.80 15.13 -5.95
CA VAL A 105 -1.44 14.47 -4.80
C VAL A 105 -0.77 15.05 -3.54
N PRO A 106 -1.54 15.41 -2.49
CA PRO A 106 -0.96 15.92 -1.25
C PRO A 106 0.12 14.97 -0.68
N GLY A 107 1.23 15.51 -0.20
CA GLY A 107 2.36 14.72 0.31
C GLY A 107 3.31 14.14 -0.75
N LEU A 108 2.97 14.23 -2.05
CA LEU A 108 3.84 13.79 -3.14
C LEU A 108 4.33 14.96 -4.00
N PRO A 109 5.55 14.86 -4.55
CA PRO A 109 6.00 15.80 -5.57
C PRO A 109 5.12 15.66 -6.83
N PRO A 110 5.03 16.71 -7.67
CA PRO A 110 4.41 16.58 -8.98
C PRO A 110 5.09 15.48 -9.80
N ILE A 111 4.31 14.53 -10.32
CA ILE A 111 4.76 13.45 -11.21
C ILE A 111 3.85 13.39 -12.43
N TYR A 112 4.30 12.79 -13.53
CA TYR A 112 3.38 12.51 -14.63
C TYR A 112 2.48 11.32 -14.32
N ASP A 113 1.25 11.33 -14.86
CA ASP A 113 0.29 10.23 -14.75
C ASP A 113 0.90 8.87 -15.13
N TYR A 114 1.68 8.81 -16.20
CA TYR A 114 2.34 7.58 -16.64
C TYR A 114 3.42 7.06 -15.69
N GLU A 115 3.93 7.89 -14.77
CA GLU A 115 4.89 7.41 -13.77
C GLU A 115 4.26 6.40 -12.80
N LEU A 116 2.92 6.39 -12.70
CA LEU A 116 2.10 5.44 -11.95
C LEU A 116 1.89 4.10 -12.67
N SER A 117 2.35 3.97 -13.93
CA SER A 117 2.35 2.71 -14.67
C SER A 117 3.80 2.32 -15.02
N PRO A 118 4.62 1.96 -14.02
CA PRO A 118 6.05 1.72 -14.21
C PRO A 118 6.36 0.44 -15.00
N GLN A 119 5.41 -0.49 -15.09
CA GLN A 119 5.58 -1.77 -15.78
C GLN A 119 4.60 -1.91 -16.92
N GLN A 120 4.92 -2.78 -17.87
CA GLN A 120 3.95 -3.24 -18.85
C GLN A 120 2.74 -3.86 -18.12
N ARG A 121 1.55 -3.32 -18.40
CA ARG A 121 0.32 -3.77 -17.75
C ARG A 121 0.02 -5.23 -18.13
N LEU A 122 -0.32 -6.04 -17.13
CA LEU A 122 -0.80 -7.41 -17.32
C LEU A 122 -2.16 -7.39 -18.03
N LEU A 123 -2.38 -8.33 -18.95
CA LEU A 123 -3.65 -8.49 -19.63
C LEU A 123 -4.79 -8.68 -18.62
N GLY A 124 -5.84 -7.86 -18.70
CA GLY A 124 -6.99 -7.89 -17.80
C GLY A 124 -6.82 -7.12 -16.48
N ALA A 125 -5.62 -6.63 -16.16
CA ALA A 125 -5.40 -5.83 -14.95
C ALA A 125 -6.13 -4.47 -15.00
N GLU A 126 -6.30 -3.89 -16.19
CA GLU A 126 -6.99 -2.62 -16.39
C GLU A 126 -8.46 -2.68 -15.98
N GLU A 127 -9.16 -3.78 -16.32
CA GLU A 127 -10.57 -3.95 -15.97
C GLU A 127 -10.75 -4.09 -14.46
N LEU A 128 -9.81 -4.78 -13.80
CA LEU A 128 -9.80 -4.95 -12.36
C LEU A 128 -9.50 -3.62 -11.64
N GLU A 129 -8.56 -2.83 -12.16
CA GLU A 129 -8.23 -1.50 -11.64
C GLU A 129 -9.43 -0.55 -11.77
N ILE A 130 -10.05 -0.49 -12.95
CA ILE A 130 -11.28 0.30 -13.19
C ILE A 130 -12.38 -0.11 -12.21
N LEU A 131 -12.56 -1.42 -11.97
CA LEU A 131 -13.55 -1.92 -11.04
C LEU A 131 -13.26 -1.45 -9.61
N PHE A 132 -12.03 -1.59 -9.12
CA PHE A 132 -11.66 -1.15 -7.77
C PHE A 132 -11.78 0.36 -7.59
N LEU A 133 -11.42 1.16 -8.60
CA LEU A 133 -11.60 2.62 -8.54
C LEU A 133 -13.07 3.01 -8.40
N LYS A 134 -13.97 2.37 -9.17
CA LYS A 134 -15.42 2.62 -9.08
C LYS A 134 -16.01 2.15 -7.75
N ILE A 135 -15.61 0.99 -7.26
CA ILE A 135 -16.08 0.46 -5.97
C ILE A 135 -15.58 1.37 -4.85
N GLY A 136 -14.28 1.65 -4.79
CA GLY A 136 -13.65 2.49 -3.76
C GLY A 136 -14.22 3.90 -3.74
N TYR A 137 -14.38 4.55 -4.89
CA TYR A 137 -15.00 5.88 -4.98
C TYR A 137 -16.41 5.91 -4.37
N ARG A 138 -17.27 4.93 -4.73
CA ARG A 138 -18.61 4.81 -4.14
C ARG A 138 -18.55 4.49 -2.66
N PHE A 139 -17.71 3.53 -2.26
CA PHE A 139 -17.58 3.10 -0.87
C PHE A 139 -17.23 4.27 0.04
N MET A 140 -16.20 5.03 -0.34
CA MET A 140 -15.74 6.22 0.40
C MET A 140 -16.81 7.31 0.52
N ARG A 141 -17.82 7.32 -0.36
CA ARG A 141 -18.94 8.27 -0.36
C ARG A 141 -20.23 7.74 0.27
N GLU A 142 -20.44 6.43 0.31
CA GLU A 142 -21.68 5.81 0.82
C GLU A 142 -21.54 5.21 2.23
N ALA A 143 -20.33 4.84 2.68
CA ALA A 143 -20.10 4.34 4.03
C ALA A 143 -20.34 5.41 5.10
N ASP A 144 -20.65 5.02 6.34
CA ASP A 144 -20.94 5.93 7.45
C ASP A 144 -19.68 6.58 8.03
N GLY A 145 -18.51 5.99 7.75
CA GLY A 145 -17.20 6.49 8.17
C GLY A 145 -16.09 5.64 7.58
N VAL A 146 -14.86 6.06 7.84
CA VAL A 146 -13.67 5.40 7.29
C VAL A 146 -12.65 5.18 8.39
N VAL A 147 -12.01 4.02 8.37
CA VAL A 147 -10.88 3.62 9.19
C VAL A 147 -9.66 3.55 8.28
N THR A 148 -8.57 4.20 8.66
CA THR A 148 -7.32 4.16 7.91
C THR A 148 -6.18 3.61 8.76
N ALA A 149 -5.40 2.70 8.16
CA ALA A 149 -4.13 2.23 8.68
C ALA A 149 -2.97 3.18 8.31
N GLY A 150 -3.24 4.25 7.56
CA GLY A 150 -2.29 5.31 7.26
C GLY A 150 -1.94 6.15 8.49
N THR A 151 -0.84 6.90 8.40
CA THR A 151 -0.28 7.62 9.55
C THR A 151 0.29 8.99 9.19
N SER A 152 0.15 9.96 10.09
CA SER A 152 0.81 11.27 9.97
C SER A 152 2.33 11.19 10.12
N ALA A 153 2.88 10.07 10.62
CA ALA A 153 4.31 9.90 10.81
C ALA A 153 5.12 10.12 9.52
N PHE A 154 4.55 9.72 8.38
CA PHE A 154 5.17 9.85 7.07
C PHE A 154 4.21 10.27 5.93
N GLU A 155 2.89 10.36 6.18
CA GLU A 155 1.89 10.86 5.20
C GLU A 155 1.02 12.00 5.77
N ALA A 156 1.60 12.92 6.56
CA ALA A 156 0.83 13.98 7.23
C ALA A 156 -0.08 14.80 6.30
N GLU A 157 0.43 15.21 5.13
CA GLU A 157 -0.33 16.04 4.18
C GLU A 157 -1.48 15.27 3.52
N ALA A 158 -1.22 14.05 3.03
CA ALA A 158 -2.23 13.18 2.45
C ALA A 158 -3.31 12.81 3.48
N LEU A 159 -2.90 12.46 4.70
CA LEU A 159 -3.84 12.14 5.77
C LEU A 159 -4.72 13.34 6.16
N ALA A 160 -4.14 14.54 6.22
CA ALA A 160 -4.90 15.76 6.49
C ALA A 160 -5.92 16.06 5.39
N ALA A 161 -5.54 15.89 4.12
CA ALA A 161 -6.43 16.06 2.98
C ALA A 161 -7.56 15.01 2.96
N LEU A 162 -7.23 13.74 3.23
CA LEU A 162 -8.21 12.65 3.36
C LEU A 162 -9.20 12.94 4.51
N LYS A 163 -8.70 13.38 5.68
CA LYS A 163 -9.54 13.77 6.81
C LYS A 163 -10.47 14.93 6.46
N LYS A 164 -9.95 15.98 5.82
CA LYS A 164 -10.74 17.13 5.37
C LYS A 164 -11.85 16.71 4.41
N TRP A 165 -11.53 15.83 3.46
CA TRP A 165 -12.50 15.32 2.51
C TRP A 165 -13.61 14.51 3.19
N GLN A 166 -13.27 13.55 4.05
CA GLN A 166 -14.27 12.74 4.75
C GLN A 166 -15.17 13.61 5.66
N LEU A 167 -14.59 14.58 6.37
CA LEU A 167 -15.35 15.55 7.17
C LEU A 167 -16.30 16.39 6.31
N SER A 168 -15.91 16.77 5.09
CA SER A 168 -16.79 17.51 4.16
C SER A 168 -18.01 16.71 3.72
N LEU A 169 -17.94 15.37 3.79
CA LEU A 169 -19.05 14.46 3.55
C LEU A 169 -19.88 14.19 4.82
N GLY A 170 -19.58 14.87 5.93
CA GLY A 170 -20.22 14.64 7.23
C GLY A 170 -19.77 13.36 7.91
N LYS A 171 -18.62 12.80 7.53
CA LYS A 171 -18.12 11.51 8.00
C LYS A 171 -16.96 11.65 8.95
N GLU A 172 -16.80 10.64 9.80
CA GLU A 172 -15.63 10.48 10.64
C GLU A 172 -14.54 9.67 9.92
N LEU A 173 -13.29 10.09 10.12
CA LEU A 173 -12.09 9.33 9.79
C LEU A 173 -11.41 8.89 11.09
N TYR A 174 -11.31 7.57 11.30
CA TYR A 174 -10.59 6.96 12.41
C TYR A 174 -9.19 6.58 11.95
N ILE A 175 -8.19 7.23 12.54
CA ILE A 175 -6.79 6.97 12.24
C ILE A 175 -6.31 5.93 13.24
N VAL A 176 -6.15 4.69 12.79
CA VAL A 176 -5.68 3.57 13.61
C VAL A 176 -4.33 3.06 13.09
N GLY A 177 -3.63 3.92 12.37
CA GLY A 177 -2.36 3.64 11.72
C GLY A 177 -1.17 4.30 12.42
N PRO A 178 0.05 3.76 12.25
CA PRO A 178 0.35 2.59 11.44
C PRO A 178 -0.06 1.31 12.18
N LEU A 179 -0.69 0.35 11.51
CA LEU A 179 -0.96 -0.96 12.11
C LEU A 179 0.36 -1.73 12.21
N LEU A 180 1.06 -1.52 13.31
CA LEU A 180 2.24 -2.31 13.65
C LEU A 180 1.75 -3.60 14.33
N SER A 181 2.62 -4.60 14.43
CA SER A 181 2.45 -5.62 15.46
C SER A 181 2.64 -4.97 16.83
N ILE A 182 1.63 -4.20 17.28
CA ILE A 182 1.59 -3.58 18.60
C ILE A 182 1.08 -4.62 19.57
N ASN A 183 1.87 -4.76 20.62
CA ASN A 183 1.85 -5.77 21.66
C ASN A 183 2.70 -6.97 21.31
N ASP A 184 3.64 -7.24 22.21
CA ASP A 184 4.12 -8.54 22.62
C ASP A 184 3.10 -9.66 22.35
N MET A 185 3.02 -10.15 21.10
CA MET A 185 2.77 -11.56 20.91
C MET A 185 3.86 -12.23 21.76
N PRO A 186 3.51 -13.07 22.74
CA PRO A 186 4.52 -13.77 23.52
C PRO A 186 5.53 -14.32 22.53
N LYS A 187 6.84 -14.07 22.74
CA LYS A 187 7.90 -14.56 21.83
C LYS A 187 7.74 -16.06 21.52
N GLU A 188 7.01 -16.79 22.36
CA GLU A 188 6.55 -18.18 22.20
C GLU A 188 5.63 -18.43 20.99
N TYR A 189 4.75 -17.50 20.60
CA TYR A 189 3.85 -17.66 19.45
C TYR A 189 4.52 -17.34 18.10
N GLN A 190 5.52 -16.45 18.07
CA GLN A 190 6.35 -16.25 16.88
C GLN A 190 7.40 -17.35 16.69
N ARG A 191 7.79 -18.03 17.79
CA ARG A 191 8.75 -19.16 17.77
C ARG A 191 8.14 -20.50 17.35
N THR A 192 6.86 -20.54 17.01
CA THR A 192 6.18 -21.78 16.62
C THR A 192 5.62 -21.64 15.20
N THR A 193 6.40 -22.05 14.20
CA THR A 193 5.90 -22.50 12.87
C THR A 193 6.99 -22.99 11.91
N SER A 194 8.28 -22.93 12.23
CA SER A 194 9.32 -23.47 11.35
C SER A 194 10.39 -24.25 12.11
N ASP A 195 10.66 -25.47 11.66
CA ASP A 195 11.77 -26.31 12.16
C ASP A 195 13.15 -25.69 11.88
N LYS A 196 13.21 -24.57 11.14
CA LYS A 196 14.44 -23.90 10.68
C LYS A 196 14.82 -22.63 11.44
N VAL A 197 14.14 -22.30 12.54
CA VAL A 197 14.42 -21.07 13.31
C VAL A 197 15.89 -20.97 13.72
N SER A 198 16.50 -22.07 14.16
CA SER A 198 17.92 -22.12 14.51
C SER A 198 18.84 -21.84 13.32
N GLU A 199 18.56 -22.42 12.14
CA GLU A 199 19.33 -22.20 10.91
C GLU A 199 19.26 -20.72 10.47
N ILE A 200 18.09 -20.10 10.58
CA ILE A 200 17.88 -18.69 10.24
C ILE A 200 18.66 -17.78 11.20
N HIS A 201 18.61 -18.06 12.51
CA HIS A 201 19.40 -17.31 13.48
C HIS A 201 20.91 -17.47 13.24
N GLU A 202 21.39 -18.69 12.98
CA GLU A 202 22.80 -18.93 12.66
C GLU A 202 23.24 -18.21 11.38
N PHE A 203 22.36 -18.17 10.37
CA PHE A 203 22.60 -17.41 9.15
C PHE A 203 22.76 -15.92 9.45
N PHE A 204 21.84 -15.30 10.21
CA PHE A 204 21.95 -13.87 10.55
C PHE A 204 23.20 -13.56 11.37
N GLU A 205 23.51 -14.38 12.37
CA GLU A 205 24.70 -14.24 13.20
C GLU A 205 26.00 -14.37 12.39
N ARG A 206 26.04 -15.31 11.42
CA ARG A 206 27.18 -15.44 10.51
C ARG A 206 27.36 -14.20 9.65
N ASN A 207 26.29 -13.72 9.04
CA ASN A 207 26.35 -12.53 8.18
C ASN A 207 26.75 -11.28 8.97
N LEU A 208 26.24 -11.12 10.19
CA LEU A 208 26.62 -10.03 11.07
C LEU A 208 28.12 -10.06 11.39
N ARG A 209 28.69 -11.24 11.67
CA ARG A 209 30.14 -11.39 11.91
C ARG A 209 30.99 -11.15 10.68
N GLU A 210 30.59 -11.66 9.52
CA GLU A 210 31.39 -11.63 8.29
C GLU A 210 31.30 -10.30 7.55
N HIS A 211 30.12 -9.65 7.57
CA HIS A 211 29.83 -8.46 6.76
C HIS A 211 29.48 -7.22 7.59
N GLY A 212 29.29 -7.36 8.90
CA GLY A 212 28.95 -6.25 9.80
C GLY A 212 27.47 -5.84 9.77
N GLU A 213 27.13 -4.82 10.55
CA GLU A 213 25.77 -4.27 10.58
C GLU A 213 25.37 -3.62 9.25
N HIS A 214 24.07 -3.64 8.95
CA HIS A 214 23.48 -3.03 7.74
C HIS A 214 24.07 -3.55 6.41
N SER A 215 24.53 -4.81 6.39
CA SER A 215 25.17 -5.44 5.24
C SER A 215 24.27 -6.38 4.46
N LEU A 216 23.22 -6.89 5.09
CA LEU A 216 22.28 -7.85 4.51
C LEU A 216 21.15 -7.16 3.76
N ILE A 217 20.84 -7.64 2.56
CA ILE A 217 19.66 -7.23 1.80
C ILE A 217 18.56 -8.28 1.94
N TYR A 218 17.40 -7.88 2.45
CA TYR A 218 16.18 -8.66 2.40
C TYR A 218 15.41 -8.33 1.11
N ILE A 219 15.07 -9.35 0.32
CA ILE A 219 14.34 -9.19 -0.94
C ILE A 219 12.98 -9.85 -0.81
N SER A 220 11.92 -9.07 -1.07
CA SER A 220 10.55 -9.55 -1.18
C SER A 220 9.80 -8.75 -2.25
N PHE A 221 9.09 -9.48 -3.13
CA PHE A 221 8.20 -8.92 -4.15
C PHE A 221 6.73 -9.25 -3.85
N GLY A 222 6.39 -9.74 -2.66
CA GLY A 222 5.00 -9.99 -2.27
C GLY A 222 4.33 -11.20 -2.88
N SER A 223 3.00 -11.22 -2.76
CA SER A 223 2.19 -12.42 -2.96
C SER A 223 1.81 -12.69 -4.41
N PHE A 224 1.58 -11.64 -5.21
CA PHE A 224 0.73 -11.76 -6.38
C PHE A 224 1.37 -11.28 -7.68
N LEU A 225 2.31 -10.35 -7.60
CA LEU A 225 2.90 -9.70 -8.78
C LEU A 225 4.41 -9.96 -8.77
N TRP A 226 4.96 -10.16 -9.96
CA TRP A 226 6.36 -10.53 -10.13
C TRP A 226 7.02 -9.57 -11.12
N PRO A 227 8.22 -9.06 -10.82
CA PRO A 227 9.03 -8.33 -11.79
C PRO A 227 9.44 -9.19 -12.98
N ASP A 228 9.95 -8.52 -14.02
CA ASP A 228 10.62 -9.21 -15.13
C ASP A 228 11.74 -10.11 -14.62
N VAL A 229 11.74 -11.37 -15.07
CA VAL A 229 12.70 -12.38 -14.61
C VAL A 229 14.13 -12.01 -14.96
N ASN A 230 14.37 -11.39 -16.12
CA ASN A 230 15.72 -11.02 -16.52
C ASN A 230 16.26 -9.87 -15.65
N HIS A 231 15.40 -8.92 -15.27
CA HIS A 231 15.77 -7.90 -14.29
C HIS A 231 16.09 -8.50 -12.92
N ILE A 232 15.30 -9.49 -12.46
CA ILE A 232 15.59 -10.20 -11.20
C ILE A 232 16.94 -10.90 -11.29
N CYS A 233 17.23 -11.63 -12.38
CA CYS A 233 18.53 -12.25 -12.60
C CYS A 233 19.65 -11.20 -12.56
N GLY A 234 19.47 -10.06 -13.25
CA GLY A 234 20.43 -8.96 -13.20
C GLY A 234 20.70 -8.44 -11.79
N LEU A 235 19.67 -8.29 -10.96
CA LEU A 235 19.85 -7.95 -9.54
C LEU A 235 20.67 -9.00 -8.80
N ILE A 236 20.29 -10.27 -8.92
CA ILE A 236 20.96 -11.36 -8.21
C ILE A 236 22.43 -11.48 -8.63
N ASP A 237 22.73 -11.34 -9.92
CA ASP A 237 24.09 -11.37 -10.45
C ASP A 237 24.96 -10.29 -9.80
N VAL A 238 24.46 -9.05 -9.71
CA VAL A 238 25.17 -7.95 -9.06
C VAL A 238 25.41 -8.23 -7.58
N LEU A 239 24.41 -8.76 -6.86
CA LEU A 239 24.56 -9.07 -5.43
C LEU A 239 25.63 -10.15 -5.20
N ILE A 240 25.68 -11.17 -6.06
CA ILE A 240 26.69 -12.23 -6.02
C ILE A 240 28.08 -11.66 -6.32
N GLU A 241 28.23 -10.87 -7.39
CA GLU A 241 29.49 -10.26 -7.80
C GLU A 241 30.05 -9.32 -6.72
N GLU A 242 29.19 -8.48 -6.13
CA GLU A 242 29.54 -7.52 -5.07
C GLU A 242 29.65 -8.17 -3.68
N ARG A 243 29.46 -9.49 -3.59
CA ARG A 243 29.46 -10.28 -2.35
C ARG A 243 28.56 -9.67 -1.27
N VAL A 244 27.41 -9.17 -1.69
CA VAL A 244 26.39 -8.63 -0.79
C VAL A 244 25.61 -9.82 -0.27
N PRO A 245 25.58 -10.08 1.04
CA PRO A 245 24.72 -11.12 1.56
C PRO A 245 23.27 -10.72 1.36
N PHE A 246 22.43 -11.66 0.93
CA PHE A 246 21.01 -11.42 0.76
C PHE A 246 20.19 -12.62 1.20
N VAL A 247 18.96 -12.36 1.63
CA VAL A 247 17.95 -13.38 1.92
C VAL A 247 16.74 -13.10 1.06
N THR A 248 16.32 -14.12 0.32
CA THR A 248 14.98 -14.18 -0.27
C THR A 248 14.08 -14.89 0.72
N GLY A 249 13.23 -14.14 1.42
CA GLY A 249 12.21 -14.76 2.26
C GLY A 249 11.08 -15.27 1.38
N TRP A 250 10.76 -16.56 1.45
CA TRP A 250 9.43 -17.01 1.03
C TRP A 250 8.45 -16.66 2.15
N PHE A 251 8.04 -15.40 2.19
CA PHE A 251 6.80 -14.87 2.78
C PHE A 251 6.64 -13.39 2.37
N LEU A 252 5.40 -13.00 2.07
CA LEU A 252 4.95 -11.85 1.28
C LEU A 252 5.50 -10.47 1.72
N SER A 253 5.91 -9.59 0.80
CA SER A 253 5.19 -8.32 0.50
C SER A 253 5.81 -7.50 -0.67
N HIS A 254 4.94 -6.81 -1.45
CA HIS A 254 5.22 -6.20 -2.77
C HIS A 254 5.40 -4.67 -2.69
N TYR A 255 6.06 -4.12 -1.68
CA TYR A 255 5.95 -2.66 -1.46
C TYR A 255 4.50 -2.17 -1.30
N GLY A 256 3.56 -3.08 -1.01
CA GLY A 256 2.24 -2.68 -0.53
C GLY A 256 2.42 -1.91 0.76
N HIS A 257 1.49 -1.01 1.07
CA HIS A 257 1.56 -0.13 2.24
C HIS A 257 2.03 -0.83 3.54
N SER A 258 1.68 -2.12 3.72
CA SER A 258 2.18 -2.96 4.82
C SER A 258 3.71 -3.12 4.86
N SER A 259 4.40 -3.43 3.75
CA SER A 259 5.87 -3.57 3.74
C SER A 259 6.59 -2.27 4.07
N VAL A 260 6.10 -1.17 3.51
CA VAL A 260 6.67 0.16 3.78
C VAL A 260 6.52 0.47 5.26
N THR A 261 5.34 0.18 5.81
CA THR A 261 5.04 0.35 7.23
C THR A 261 5.93 -0.53 8.11
N GLU A 262 6.08 -1.82 7.82
CA GLU A 262 6.94 -2.74 8.58
C GLU A 262 8.41 -2.31 8.56
N SER A 263 8.94 -1.96 7.38
CA SER A 263 10.32 -1.55 7.23
C SER A 263 10.61 -0.24 7.97
N LEU A 264 9.73 0.76 7.83
CA LEU A 264 9.88 2.04 8.53
C LEU A 264 9.62 1.93 10.03
N ALA A 265 8.75 1.01 10.47
CA ALA A 265 8.57 0.69 11.88
C ALA A 265 9.83 0.09 12.51
N GLU A 266 10.68 -0.54 11.71
CA GLU A 266 12.00 -1.01 12.14
C GLU A 266 13.16 -0.05 11.80
N GLY A 267 12.89 1.09 11.17
CA GLY A 267 13.93 2.08 10.82
C GLY A 267 14.81 1.62 9.65
N VAL A 268 14.35 0.65 8.87
CA VAL A 268 15.10 0.05 7.76
C VAL A 268 14.76 0.80 6.46
N PRO A 269 15.77 1.35 5.76
CA PRO A 269 15.59 1.92 4.42
C PRO A 269 15.21 0.89 3.38
N LEU A 270 14.56 1.35 2.29
CA LEU A 270 14.05 0.49 1.23
C LEU A 270 14.68 0.78 -0.13
N ILE A 271 14.63 -0.18 -1.05
CA ILE A 271 14.94 -0.03 -2.49
C ILE A 271 13.68 -0.41 -3.28
N ALA A 272 12.84 0.58 -3.60
CA ALA A 272 11.56 0.35 -4.24
C ALA A 272 11.70 -0.19 -5.67
N TRP A 273 10.96 -1.27 -5.91
CA TRP A 273 10.72 -1.86 -7.22
C TRP A 273 9.21 -1.84 -7.51
N PRO A 274 8.65 -0.69 -7.94
CA PRO A 274 7.21 -0.56 -8.12
C PRO A 274 6.73 -1.31 -9.37
N ILE A 275 5.57 -1.97 -9.26
CA ILE A 275 4.88 -2.64 -10.38
C ILE A 275 3.54 -1.97 -10.68
N MET A 276 2.59 -1.94 -9.74
CA MET A 276 1.25 -1.37 -9.97
C MET A 276 0.53 -0.97 -8.66
N PHE A 277 -0.70 -0.45 -8.79
CA PHE A 277 -1.56 0.02 -7.68
C PHE A 277 -0.89 1.11 -6.82
N ASP A 278 -0.75 0.89 -5.52
CA ASP A 278 -0.21 1.83 -4.54
C ASP A 278 1.31 1.95 -4.57
N GLN A 279 1.99 0.99 -5.19
CA GLN A 279 3.45 0.84 -5.14
C GLN A 279 4.21 1.99 -5.80
N PRO A 280 3.79 2.58 -6.95
CA PRO A 280 4.45 3.75 -7.51
C PRO A 280 4.34 4.98 -6.58
N PHE A 281 3.23 5.13 -5.85
CA PHE A 281 3.06 6.18 -4.84
C PHE A 281 4.01 5.95 -3.67
N ASN A 282 4.06 4.72 -3.15
CA ASN A 282 5.02 4.32 -2.12
C ASN A 282 6.46 4.61 -2.58
N ALA A 283 6.83 4.24 -3.80
CA ALA A 283 8.16 4.49 -4.36
C ALA A 283 8.50 5.98 -4.43
N ALA A 284 7.57 6.82 -4.89
CA ALA A 284 7.75 8.28 -4.92
C ALA A 284 7.85 8.87 -3.50
N LEU A 285 7.01 8.40 -2.57
CA LEU A 285 7.01 8.80 -1.18
C LEU A 285 8.36 8.49 -0.51
N ILE A 286 8.84 7.24 -0.60
CA ILE A 286 10.06 6.81 0.08
C ILE A 286 11.34 7.40 -0.53
N SER A 287 11.41 7.53 -1.85
CA SER A 287 12.65 7.90 -2.55
C SER A 287 12.76 9.38 -2.80
N ILE A 288 11.64 10.10 -2.94
CA ILE A 288 11.61 11.54 -3.26
C ILE A 288 11.22 12.36 -2.05
N ALA A 289 10.01 12.13 -1.53
CA ALA A 289 9.42 13.01 -0.54
C ALA A 289 10.10 12.87 0.84
N LEU A 290 10.36 11.64 1.26
CA LEU A 290 10.88 11.34 2.59
C LEU A 290 12.40 11.11 2.64
N ASN A 291 13.00 10.81 1.49
CA ASN A 291 14.42 10.46 1.41
C ASN A 291 14.82 9.36 2.41
N VAL A 292 14.06 8.26 2.43
CA VAL A 292 14.26 7.08 3.31
C VAL A 292 14.59 5.81 2.53
N GLY A 293 14.74 5.92 1.22
CA GLY A 293 15.08 4.79 0.36
C GLY A 293 15.51 5.23 -1.04
N TYR A 294 15.63 4.23 -1.90
CA TYR A 294 15.93 4.36 -3.32
C TYR A 294 14.74 3.84 -4.13
N GLN A 295 14.70 4.16 -5.41
CA GLN A 295 13.74 3.61 -6.37
C GLN A 295 14.55 3.12 -7.57
N LEU A 296 14.29 1.89 -8.02
CA LEU A 296 14.84 1.37 -9.27
C LEU A 296 14.06 1.95 -10.43
N THR A 297 14.69 2.83 -11.18
CA THR A 297 14.11 3.47 -12.37
C THR A 297 14.33 2.61 -13.61
N GLU A 298 15.43 1.87 -13.70
CA GLU A 298 15.73 0.94 -14.80
C GLU A 298 14.98 -0.38 -14.68
N ALA A 299 14.32 -0.62 -13.55
CA ALA A 299 13.35 -1.70 -13.39
C ALA A 299 12.04 -1.47 -14.18
N ARG A 300 11.83 -0.29 -14.77
CA ARG A 300 10.61 0.05 -15.53
C ARG A 300 10.56 -0.66 -16.88
N THR A 301 9.37 -1.02 -17.36
CA THR A 301 9.16 -1.74 -18.62
C THR A 301 7.97 -1.22 -19.43
N GLY A 302 7.93 -1.58 -20.71
CA GLY A 302 6.87 -1.21 -21.66
C GLY A 302 6.90 0.27 -22.08
N ASP A 303 6.16 0.60 -23.15
CA ASP A 303 6.19 1.92 -23.78
C ASP A 303 5.85 3.08 -22.84
N VAL A 304 5.08 2.81 -21.79
CA VAL A 304 4.64 3.80 -20.80
C VAL A 304 5.64 3.93 -19.67
N GLY A 305 6.09 2.80 -19.12
CA GLY A 305 7.07 2.79 -18.03
C GLY A 305 8.41 3.38 -18.46
N LEU A 306 8.75 3.26 -19.75
CA LEU A 306 9.97 3.78 -20.34
C LEU A 306 9.88 5.25 -20.78
N LYS A 307 8.80 5.99 -20.47
CA LYS A 307 8.78 7.44 -20.72
C LYS A 307 9.69 8.19 -19.75
N ALA A 308 10.25 9.31 -20.18
CA ALA A 308 11.03 10.20 -19.32
C ALA A 308 10.24 10.62 -18.07
N LEU A 309 10.81 10.41 -16.89
CA LEU A 309 10.20 10.81 -15.62
C LEU A 309 10.24 12.33 -15.45
N LYS A 310 9.35 12.91 -14.64
CA LYS A 310 9.30 14.36 -14.38
C LYS A 310 10.60 14.93 -13.82
N ARG A 311 11.38 14.07 -13.15
CA ARG A 311 12.70 14.37 -12.58
C ARG A 311 13.84 14.38 -13.61
N GLY A 312 13.55 14.12 -14.90
CA GLY A 312 14.54 14.16 -15.99
C GLY A 312 15.27 12.84 -16.24
N VAL A 313 14.89 11.75 -15.58
CA VAL A 313 15.45 10.42 -15.80
C VAL A 313 14.72 9.76 -16.97
N GLN A 314 15.46 9.21 -17.93
CA GLN A 314 14.93 8.46 -19.07
C GLN A 314 15.27 6.98 -18.89
N PRO A 315 14.33 6.14 -18.39
CA PRO A 315 14.58 4.72 -18.22
C PRO A 315 14.84 4.04 -19.56
N THR A 316 15.73 3.05 -19.57
CA THR A 316 15.96 2.17 -20.73
C THR A 316 15.31 0.81 -20.53
N GLY A 317 15.17 0.35 -19.28
CA GLY A 317 14.58 -0.95 -18.96
C GLY A 317 15.46 -2.13 -19.32
N THR A 318 16.75 -1.92 -19.58
CA THR A 318 17.65 -3.00 -19.98
C THR A 318 18.29 -3.66 -18.76
N VAL A 319 18.66 -4.94 -18.90
CA VAL A 319 19.35 -5.69 -17.83
C VAL A 319 20.68 -5.01 -17.45
N ASP A 320 21.43 -4.52 -18.43
CA ASP A 320 22.69 -3.82 -18.16
C ASP A 320 22.46 -2.52 -17.37
N ALA A 321 21.42 -1.75 -17.71
CA ALA A 321 21.11 -0.51 -17.02
C ALA A 321 20.65 -0.74 -15.58
N ILE A 322 19.79 -1.74 -15.33
CA ILE A 322 19.40 -2.09 -13.96
C ILE A 322 20.60 -2.60 -13.14
N GLN A 323 21.50 -3.38 -13.75
CA GLN A 323 22.72 -3.82 -13.07
C GLN A 323 23.63 -2.64 -12.69
N LEU A 324 23.76 -1.63 -13.56
CA LEU A 324 24.51 -0.41 -13.26
C LEU A 324 23.85 0.38 -12.13
N GLU A 325 22.53 0.58 -12.20
CA GLU A 325 21.74 1.29 -11.18
C GLU A 325 21.88 0.62 -9.80
N ILE A 326 21.82 -0.71 -9.74
CA ILE A 326 21.97 -1.45 -8.49
C ILE A 326 23.36 -1.27 -7.90
N ARG A 327 24.43 -1.35 -8.71
CA ARG A 327 25.81 -1.10 -8.22
C ARG A 327 25.94 0.33 -7.67
N GLU A 328 25.33 1.31 -8.32
CA GLU A 328 25.29 2.68 -7.83
C GLU A 328 24.56 2.80 -6.50
N ILE A 329 23.36 2.22 -6.38
CA ILE A 329 22.58 2.21 -5.13
C ILE A 329 23.35 1.51 -4.01
N LEU A 330 24.01 0.38 -4.27
CA LEU A 330 24.84 -0.32 -3.29
C LEU A 330 26.01 0.56 -2.81
N ARG A 331 26.67 1.29 -3.72
CA ARG A 331 27.72 2.24 -3.36
C ARG A 331 27.17 3.39 -2.50
N ASN A 332 26.05 3.99 -2.92
CA ASN A 332 25.44 5.12 -2.21
C ASN A 332 24.90 4.72 -0.83
N SER A 333 24.30 3.52 -0.72
CA SER A 333 23.73 3.00 0.53
C SER A 333 24.77 2.68 1.61
N ARG A 334 26.01 2.39 1.20
CA ARG A 334 27.17 2.22 2.08
C ARG A 334 27.85 3.56 2.45
N GLY A 335 27.59 4.61 1.67
CA GLY A 335 28.15 5.95 1.83
C GLY A 335 27.34 6.88 2.75
N ALA A 336 27.59 8.19 2.59
CA ALA A 336 26.92 9.24 3.35
C ALA A 336 25.41 9.31 3.07
N ASP A 337 25.00 9.07 1.82
CA ASP A 337 23.60 9.07 1.42
C ASP A 337 22.80 7.98 2.14
N GLY A 338 23.29 6.74 2.15
CA GLY A 338 22.68 5.66 2.93
C GLY A 338 22.62 5.90 4.43
N LYS A 339 23.64 6.54 5.02
CA LYS A 339 23.61 6.96 6.43
C LYS A 339 22.50 7.99 6.68
N SER A 340 22.32 8.94 5.77
CA SER A 340 21.23 9.93 5.85
C SER A 340 19.86 9.26 5.76
N LYS A 341 19.67 8.34 4.80
CA LYS A 341 18.40 7.61 4.64
C LYS A 341 18.07 6.75 5.86
N ARG A 342 19.05 6.05 6.45
CA ARG A 342 18.88 5.32 7.72
C ARG A 342 18.45 6.25 8.85
N LYS A 343 19.12 7.40 9.01
CA LYS A 343 18.74 8.40 10.03
C LYS A 343 17.30 8.89 9.83
N ASN A 344 16.88 9.13 8.60
CA ASN A 344 15.52 9.55 8.28
C ASN A 344 14.50 8.44 8.60
N ALA A 345 14.82 7.18 8.25
CA ALA A 345 13.98 6.02 8.57
C ALA A 345 13.82 5.82 10.08
N GLU A 346 14.90 5.95 10.86
CA GLU A 346 14.85 5.92 12.34
C GLU A 346 13.99 7.05 12.92
N ALA A 347 14.07 8.26 12.35
CA ALA A 347 13.20 9.36 12.78
C ALA A 347 11.71 9.08 12.50
N ILE A 348 11.40 8.36 11.41
CA ILE A 348 10.03 7.91 11.12
C ILE A 348 9.61 6.80 12.09
N LYS A 349 10.48 5.82 12.37
CA LYS A 349 10.27 4.77 13.39
C LYS A 349 9.83 5.36 14.73
N ASP A 350 10.54 6.39 15.20
CA ASP A 350 10.22 7.05 16.47
C ASP A 350 8.83 7.72 16.45
N LYS A 351 8.46 8.36 15.33
CA LYS A 351 7.12 8.95 15.14
C LYS A 351 6.03 7.87 15.12
N MET A 352 6.27 6.76 14.42
CA MET A 352 5.33 5.64 14.34
C MET A 352 5.10 5.00 15.71
N LYS A 353 6.16 4.83 16.51
CA LYS A 353 6.05 4.39 17.91
C LYS A 353 5.30 5.41 18.77
N ALA A 354 5.54 6.71 18.57
CA ALA A 354 4.84 7.76 19.28
C ALA A 354 3.32 7.79 18.99
N ALA A 355 2.90 7.41 17.78
CA ALA A 355 1.49 7.33 17.41
C ALA A 355 0.69 6.34 18.27
N TRP A 356 1.35 5.35 18.88
CA TRP A 356 0.74 4.34 19.75
C TRP A 356 0.99 4.53 21.25
N LYS A 357 1.61 5.65 21.65
CA LYS A 357 1.63 6.05 23.06
C LYS A 357 0.21 6.42 23.53
N GLU A 358 0.02 6.58 24.84
CA GLU A 358 -1.30 6.76 25.46
C GLU A 358 -2.19 7.83 24.79
N ASP A 359 -1.59 8.97 24.42
CA ASP A 359 -2.24 10.09 23.73
C ASP A 359 -1.79 10.25 22.26
N GLY A 360 -1.20 9.19 21.69
CA GLY A 360 -0.79 9.17 20.29
C GLY A 360 -1.97 9.18 19.32
N GLU A 361 -1.72 9.58 18.08
CA GLU A 361 -2.74 9.68 17.02
C GLU A 361 -3.53 8.37 16.86
N ALA A 362 -2.83 7.23 16.79
CA ALA A 362 -3.44 5.92 16.58
C ALA A 362 -4.20 5.43 17.82
N SER A 363 -3.60 5.58 19.01
CA SER A 363 -4.28 5.25 20.28
C SER A 363 -5.55 6.07 20.47
N THR A 364 -5.51 7.36 20.15
CA THR A 364 -6.67 8.25 20.24
C THR A 364 -7.72 7.89 19.19
N GLY A 365 -7.31 7.60 17.96
CA GLY A 365 -8.22 7.17 16.91
C GLY A 365 -8.90 5.84 17.22
N LEU A 366 -8.16 4.88 17.77
CA LEU A 366 -8.69 3.60 18.24
C LEU A 366 -9.64 3.77 19.43
N LYS A 367 -9.26 4.56 20.44
CA LYS A 367 -10.14 4.90 21.57
C LYS A 367 -11.45 5.50 21.06
N ARG A 368 -11.39 6.48 20.14
CA ARG A 368 -12.60 7.08 19.52
C ARG A 368 -13.44 6.08 18.74
N LEU A 369 -12.81 5.14 18.03
CA LEU A 369 -13.50 4.08 17.29
C LEU A 369 -14.24 3.13 18.25
N LEU A 370 -13.65 2.83 19.41
CA LEU A 370 -14.24 1.95 20.43
C LEU A 370 -15.25 2.67 21.34
N GLU A 371 -15.02 3.95 21.66
CA GLU A 371 -15.86 4.81 22.52
C GLU A 371 -17.14 5.25 21.84
N LYS A 372 -17.16 5.30 20.49
CA LYS A 372 -18.42 5.15 19.78
C LYS A 372 -18.93 3.73 20.02
N GLY A 373 -19.45 3.51 21.22
CA GLY A 373 -20.43 2.49 21.49
C GLY A 373 -21.48 2.64 20.42
N PHE A 374 -21.45 1.72 19.47
CA PHE A 374 -22.45 1.55 18.44
C PHE A 374 -23.79 1.65 19.14
N PRO A 375 -24.64 2.60 18.72
CA PRO A 375 -25.64 3.15 19.60
C PRO A 375 -26.51 2.02 20.15
N SER A 376 -26.39 1.78 21.46
CA SER A 376 -27.40 1.07 22.22
C SER A 376 -28.62 1.98 22.19
N ARG A 377 -29.51 1.72 21.23
CA ARG A 377 -30.87 2.23 21.25
C ARG A 377 -31.81 1.16 21.79
#